data_AF-A0A0J9T1L2-F1
#
_entry.id   AF-A0A0J9T1L2-F1
#
_cell.length_a   1.000
_cell.length_b   1.000
_cell.length_c   1.000
_cell.angle_alpha   90.00
_cell.angle_beta   90.00
_cell.angle_gamma   90.00
#
_symmetry.space_group_name_H-M   'P 1'
#
loop_
_entity.id
_entity.type
_entity.pdbx_description
1 polymer ?
#
loop_
_entity_poly.entity_id
_entity_poly.type
_entity_poly.pdbx_seq_one_letter_code
_entity_poly.pdbx_strand_id
1 'polypeptide(L)'
;MKFFFPICTFNHLYVFPFIFISKNFSSKELPSERFYEWLNSNVMSISQYYDDCKSLNDRYKGNDRIKKLCARLVKYIKSTPLISNEEPLKHHHCNLLSYWIYEQLVSYYEDNSPEPVHIFGNFLRILSELEPYLNDNKCKLDFNITMIQDRKEIKELYEYCIDHNTIIEKSKLSNDNCKKYYTYVENKSKLYEKYQAFCDSGDQSKCPKFHKDCEPYNPTLLLDQLECKDEMVKEKQLKGARGTDLAGTTSNSFPSNQSVSIFGNVFLGVVVTSMTSGVLYKVYTNLIKINK
;
A
#
# COMPACT_ATOMS: atom_id res chain seq x y z
N MET A 1 -14.58 -57.07 -26.59
CA MET A 1 -15.75 -56.46 -27.26
C MET A 1 -16.27 -55.35 -26.34
N LYS A 2 -16.55 -54.18 -26.91
CA LYS A 2 -16.73 -52.86 -26.28
C LYS A 2 -17.80 -52.77 -25.19
N PHE A 3 -17.55 -51.93 -24.17
CA PHE A 3 -18.46 -50.91 -23.61
C PHE A 3 -17.56 -49.79 -23.01
N PHE A 4 -17.39 -48.61 -23.65
CA PHE A 4 -18.15 -47.35 -23.49
C PHE A 4 -18.22 -46.88 -22.01
N PHE A 5 -17.73 -45.70 -21.58
CA PHE A 5 -17.97 -44.31 -22.02
C PHE A 5 -16.95 -43.33 -21.36
N PRO A 6 -17.01 -41.99 -21.55
CA PRO A 6 -15.87 -41.11 -21.80
C PRO A 6 -15.17 -40.56 -20.54
N ILE A 7 -13.88 -40.24 -20.68
CA ILE A 7 -13.14 -39.45 -19.70
C ILE A 7 -13.59 -37.99 -19.86
N CYS A 8 -14.38 -37.51 -18.91
CA CYS A 8 -14.66 -36.08 -18.75
C CYS A 8 -13.35 -35.33 -18.49
N THR A 9 -13.01 -34.44 -19.41
CA THR A 9 -12.05 -33.36 -19.21
C THR A 9 -12.62 -32.35 -18.22
N PHE A 10 -12.09 -32.30 -17.01
CA PHE A 10 -12.23 -31.15 -16.11
C PHE A 10 -10.94 -30.99 -15.30
N ASN A 11 -9.99 -30.26 -15.87
CA ASN A 11 -8.98 -29.56 -15.08
C ASN A 11 -8.97 -28.12 -15.58
N HIS A 12 -9.89 -27.33 -15.02
CA HIS A 12 -9.84 -25.88 -15.07
C HIS A 12 -8.65 -25.43 -14.21
N LEU A 13 -7.51 -25.19 -14.85
CA LEU A 13 -6.44 -24.38 -14.27
C LEU A 13 -7.01 -22.96 -14.08
N TYR A 14 -7.57 -22.67 -12.91
CA TYR A 14 -7.72 -21.29 -12.46
C TYR A 14 -6.34 -20.80 -12.00
N VAL A 15 -5.49 -20.46 -12.98
CA VAL A 15 -4.38 -19.54 -12.75
C VAL A 15 -5.04 -18.20 -12.50
N PHE A 16 -5.07 -17.75 -11.25
CA PHE A 16 -5.43 -16.38 -10.90
C PHE A 16 -4.48 -15.43 -11.65
N PRO A 17 -4.94 -14.60 -12.60
CA PRO A 17 -4.18 -13.44 -12.98
C PRO A 17 -4.55 -12.36 -11.95
N PHE A 18 -3.72 -12.18 -10.93
CA PHE A 18 -3.70 -10.91 -10.21
C PHE A 18 -3.12 -9.85 -11.16
N ILE A 19 -3.98 -9.35 -12.03
CA ILE A 19 -3.76 -8.14 -12.81
C ILE A 19 -5.02 -7.29 -12.63
N PHE A 20 -5.17 -6.68 -11.46
CA PHE A 20 -5.89 -5.41 -11.40
C PHE A 20 -4.93 -4.34 -11.90
N ILE A 21 -4.89 -4.18 -13.22
CA ILE A 21 -4.39 -2.95 -13.84
C ILE A 21 -5.62 -2.32 -14.49
N SER A 22 -6.35 -1.51 -13.72
CA SER A 22 -7.04 -0.38 -14.33
C SER A 22 -5.94 0.54 -14.84
N LYS A 23 -5.62 0.40 -16.13
CA LYS A 23 -4.66 1.22 -16.85
C LYS A 23 -5.29 2.60 -17.08
N ASN A 24 -5.49 3.36 -16.01
CA ASN A 24 -5.45 4.80 -16.12
C ASN A 24 -3.97 5.14 -16.20
N PHE A 25 -3.54 5.72 -17.33
CA PHE A 25 -2.30 6.51 -17.36
C PHE A 25 -2.51 7.71 -16.43
N SER A 26 -2.50 7.48 -15.12
CA SER A 26 -2.24 8.54 -14.17
C SER A 26 -0.77 8.85 -14.37
N SER A 27 -0.46 10.04 -14.87
CA SER A 27 0.83 10.64 -14.57
C SER A 27 1.09 10.42 -13.09
N LYS A 28 2.23 9.79 -12.77
CA LYS A 28 2.68 9.65 -11.39
C LYS A 28 2.98 11.05 -10.90
N GLU A 29 2.06 11.55 -10.10
CA GLU A 29 1.96 12.98 -9.80
C GLU A 29 2.28 13.24 -8.34
N LEU A 30 2.09 12.24 -7.50
CA LEU A 30 2.33 12.33 -6.08
C LEU A 30 3.83 12.15 -5.78
N PRO A 31 4.37 12.85 -4.75
CA PRO A 31 5.77 12.76 -4.37
C PRO A 31 6.28 11.31 -4.23
N SER A 32 5.53 10.46 -3.52
CA SER A 32 5.91 9.05 -3.31
C SER A 32 5.98 8.26 -4.64
N GLU A 33 5.00 8.46 -5.53
CA GLU A 33 4.93 7.81 -6.83
C GLU A 33 6.10 8.22 -7.73
N ARG A 34 6.39 9.53 -7.79
CA ARG A 34 7.52 10.11 -8.52
C ARG A 34 8.84 9.56 -8.00
N PHE A 35 8.98 9.43 -6.69
CA PHE A 35 10.19 8.89 -6.06
C PHE A 35 10.43 7.43 -6.47
N TYR A 36 9.41 6.57 -6.44
CA TYR A 36 9.57 5.19 -6.88
C TYR A 36 9.77 5.06 -8.38
N GLU A 37 9.13 5.91 -9.19
CA GLU A 37 9.44 5.97 -10.61
C GLU A 37 10.91 6.28 -10.86
N TRP A 38 11.46 7.25 -10.13
CA TRP A 38 12.88 7.58 -10.21
C TRP A 38 13.76 6.38 -9.82
N LEU A 39 13.45 5.68 -8.72
CA LEU A 39 14.20 4.49 -8.30
C LEU A 39 14.16 3.36 -9.33
N ASN A 40 13.01 3.17 -9.98
CA ASN A 40 12.83 2.13 -11.00
C ASN A 40 13.54 2.48 -12.33
N SER A 41 13.51 3.75 -12.72
CA SER A 41 14.00 4.22 -14.02
C SER A 41 15.48 4.58 -14.04
N ASN A 42 16.12 4.83 -12.89
CA ASN A 42 17.54 5.20 -12.85
C ASN A 42 18.48 4.00 -13.04
N VAL A 43 18.48 3.46 -14.27
CA VAL A 43 19.18 2.24 -14.71
C VAL A 43 20.66 2.48 -15.07
N MET A 44 21.18 3.71 -14.99
CA MET A 44 22.55 4.03 -15.44
C MET A 44 23.68 3.47 -14.57
N SER A 45 24.78 3.08 -15.24
CA SER A 45 26.05 2.51 -14.74
C SER A 45 26.15 2.28 -13.23
N ILE A 46 25.69 1.10 -12.80
CA ILE A 46 25.86 0.63 -11.42
C ILE A 46 27.17 -0.14 -11.22
N SER A 47 27.94 -0.38 -12.29
CA SER A 47 29.13 -1.24 -12.25
C SER A 47 30.19 -0.75 -11.28
N GLN A 48 30.42 0.56 -11.24
CA GLN A 48 31.38 1.20 -10.33
C GLN A 48 31.03 1.04 -8.83
N TYR A 49 29.78 0.67 -8.50
CA TYR A 49 29.33 0.49 -7.12
C TYR A 49 29.31 -0.98 -6.69
N TYR A 50 29.71 -1.92 -7.55
CA TYR A 50 29.79 -3.33 -7.14
C TYR A 50 30.90 -3.58 -6.12
N ASP A 51 32.00 -2.83 -6.20
CA ASP A 51 33.13 -2.98 -5.26
C ASP A 51 32.77 -2.53 -3.85
N ASP A 52 31.88 -1.55 -3.71
CA ASP A 52 31.31 -1.15 -2.43
C ASP A 52 30.45 -2.26 -1.80
N CYS A 53 29.94 -3.18 -2.62
CA CYS A 53 29.12 -4.32 -2.20
C CYS A 53 29.93 -5.60 -1.95
N LYS A 54 31.28 -5.54 -2.00
CA LYS A 54 32.14 -6.71 -1.82
C LYS A 54 32.03 -7.36 -0.44
N SER A 55 31.61 -6.60 0.57
CA SER A 55 31.49 -7.09 1.93
C SER A 55 30.18 -7.84 2.17
N LEU A 56 29.26 -7.94 1.19
CA LEU A 56 28.09 -8.84 1.25
C LEU A 56 28.49 -10.24 1.77
N ASN A 57 27.62 -10.91 2.52
CA ASN A 57 27.90 -12.29 2.94
C ASN A 57 28.15 -13.20 1.71
N ASP A 58 29.10 -14.13 1.81
CA ASP A 58 29.48 -15.05 0.72
C ASP A 58 28.29 -15.81 0.11
N ARG A 59 27.28 -16.14 0.92
CA ARG A 59 26.00 -16.73 0.46
C ARG A 59 25.32 -15.88 -0.62
N TYR A 60 25.45 -14.56 -0.56
CA TYR A 60 24.78 -13.61 -1.44
C TYR A 60 25.69 -13.01 -2.51
N LYS A 61 27.02 -13.12 -2.37
CA LYS A 61 27.99 -12.60 -3.34
C LYS A 61 27.85 -13.21 -4.73
N GLY A 62 27.36 -14.44 -4.84
CA GLY A 62 27.09 -15.09 -6.14
C GLY A 62 25.77 -14.68 -6.80
N ASN A 63 24.91 -13.94 -6.11
CA ASN A 63 23.57 -13.62 -6.60
C ASN A 63 23.53 -12.25 -7.29
N ASP A 64 23.39 -12.27 -8.62
CA ASP A 64 23.37 -11.05 -9.43
C ASP A 64 22.23 -10.09 -9.09
N ARG A 65 21.06 -10.57 -8.67
CA ARG A 65 19.92 -9.71 -8.29
C ARG A 65 20.24 -8.94 -7.01
N ILE A 66 20.81 -9.62 -6.01
CA ILE A 66 21.21 -9.01 -4.75
C ILE A 66 22.36 -8.01 -4.97
N LYS A 67 23.36 -8.38 -5.77
CA LYS A 67 24.47 -7.48 -6.11
C LYS A 67 23.99 -6.23 -6.83
N LYS A 68 23.10 -6.37 -7.81
CA LYS A 68 22.51 -5.24 -8.52
C LYS A 68 21.71 -4.33 -7.58
N LEU A 69 20.93 -4.89 -6.67
CA LEU A 69 20.16 -4.12 -5.71
C LEU A 69 21.07 -3.38 -4.70
N CYS A 70 22.12 -4.04 -4.21
CA CYS A 70 23.13 -3.41 -3.37
C CYS A 70 23.81 -2.23 -4.08
N ALA A 71 24.26 -2.43 -5.32
CA ALA A 71 24.92 -1.37 -6.09
C ALA A 71 23.98 -0.17 -6.36
N ARG A 72 22.68 -0.43 -6.59
CA ARG A 72 21.66 0.63 -6.69
C ARG A 72 21.50 1.42 -5.39
N LEU A 73 21.46 0.72 -4.25
CA LEU A 73 21.39 1.36 -2.94
C LEU A 73 22.64 2.23 -2.70
N VAL A 74 23.84 1.69 -2.88
CA VAL A 74 25.08 2.44 -2.70
C VAL A 74 25.14 3.65 -3.63
N LYS A 75 24.76 3.49 -4.90
CA LYS A 75 24.65 4.61 -5.84
C LYS A 75 23.73 5.69 -5.31
N TYR A 76 22.54 5.35 -4.84
CA TYR A 76 21.61 6.32 -4.28
C TYR A 76 22.25 7.11 -3.14
N ILE A 77 22.85 6.40 -2.18
CA ILE A 77 23.45 6.97 -0.98
C ILE A 77 24.62 7.90 -1.34
N LYS A 78 25.50 7.50 -2.27
CA LYS A 78 26.66 8.32 -2.69
C LYS A 78 26.26 9.50 -3.59
N SER A 79 25.28 9.31 -4.47
CA SER A 79 24.91 10.33 -5.47
C SER A 79 23.95 11.40 -4.96
N THR A 80 23.21 11.12 -3.88
CA THR A 80 22.23 12.03 -3.25
C THR A 80 21.38 12.79 -4.30
N PRO A 81 20.50 12.08 -5.01
CA PRO A 81 19.87 12.60 -6.21
C PRO A 81 18.99 13.83 -5.93
N LEU A 82 18.89 14.78 -6.86
CA LEU A 82 18.13 16.02 -6.67
C LEU A 82 16.69 15.81 -6.17
N ILE A 83 16.02 14.74 -6.63
CA ILE A 83 14.66 14.37 -6.20
C ILE A 83 14.57 14.14 -4.68
N SER A 84 15.65 13.73 -4.03
CA SER A 84 15.68 13.53 -2.58
C SER A 84 15.71 14.85 -1.80
N ASN A 85 15.91 15.99 -2.45
CA ASN A 85 15.93 17.32 -1.81
C ASN A 85 14.62 18.09 -2.05
N GLU A 86 13.71 17.58 -2.87
CA GLU A 86 12.38 18.16 -3.09
C GLU A 86 11.52 17.99 -1.82
N GLU A 87 10.76 19.00 -1.40
CA GLU A 87 9.74 18.80 -0.37
C GLU A 87 8.54 18.03 -0.97
N PRO A 88 7.91 17.09 -0.24
CA PRO A 88 8.24 16.65 1.13
C PRO A 88 9.34 15.56 1.20
N LEU A 89 9.84 15.09 0.05
CA LEU A 89 10.80 13.98 -0.05
C LEU A 89 12.08 14.19 0.77
N LYS A 90 12.55 15.43 0.94
CA LYS A 90 13.72 15.78 1.78
C LYS A 90 13.71 15.14 3.16
N HIS A 91 12.54 14.99 3.77
CA HIS A 91 12.40 14.40 5.09
C HIS A 91 12.01 12.92 5.07
N HIS A 92 11.58 12.40 3.92
CA HIS A 92 10.94 11.09 3.82
C HIS A 92 11.63 10.11 2.87
N HIS A 93 12.58 10.57 2.04
CA HIS A 93 13.18 9.79 0.97
C HIS A 93 13.90 8.52 1.47
N CYS A 94 14.47 8.54 2.68
CA CYS A 94 15.12 7.36 3.27
C CYS A 94 14.15 6.28 3.71
N ASN A 95 13.02 6.67 4.28
CA ASN A 95 11.97 5.72 4.64
C ASN A 95 11.34 5.12 3.38
N LEU A 96 11.04 5.95 2.37
CA LEU A 96 10.56 5.47 1.07
C LEU A 96 11.58 4.54 0.41
N LEU A 97 12.87 4.88 0.44
CA LEU A 97 13.93 4.01 -0.06
C LEU A 97 13.97 2.68 0.70
N SER A 98 13.79 2.71 2.02
CA SER A 98 13.76 1.50 2.85
C SER A 98 12.63 0.56 2.41
N TYR A 99 11.42 1.09 2.24
CA TYR A 99 10.28 0.33 1.71
C TYR A 99 10.58 -0.24 0.32
N TRP A 100 11.07 0.59 -0.60
CA TRP A 100 11.37 0.16 -1.97
C TRP A 100 12.39 -0.98 -2.00
N ILE A 101 13.52 -0.84 -1.30
CA ILE A 101 14.58 -1.85 -1.23
C ILE A 101 14.01 -3.16 -0.68
N TYR A 102 13.26 -3.10 0.41
CA TYR A 102 12.76 -4.31 1.06
C TYR A 102 11.69 -5.02 0.23
N GLU A 103 10.85 -4.28 -0.50
CA GLU A 103 9.91 -4.88 -1.46
C GLU A 103 10.62 -5.57 -2.62
N GLN A 104 11.72 -5.00 -3.13
CA GLN A 104 12.54 -5.69 -4.13
C GLN A 104 13.04 -7.02 -3.57
N LEU A 105 13.55 -7.04 -2.34
CA LEU A 105 14.04 -8.26 -1.68
C LEU A 105 12.92 -9.29 -1.51
N VAL A 106 11.77 -8.90 -0.97
CA VAL A 106 10.63 -9.81 -0.78
C VAL A 106 10.14 -10.38 -2.12
N SER A 107 10.18 -9.60 -3.20
CA SER A 107 9.78 -10.07 -4.53
C SER A 107 10.68 -11.17 -5.10
N TYR A 108 11.88 -11.39 -4.54
CA TYR A 108 12.82 -12.40 -5.02
C TYR A 108 12.61 -13.77 -4.38
N TYR A 109 11.77 -13.87 -3.35
CA TYR A 109 11.60 -15.07 -2.55
C TYR A 109 10.11 -15.43 -2.39
N GLU A 110 9.87 -16.68 -2.00
CA GLU A 110 8.55 -17.13 -1.57
C GLU A 110 8.13 -16.44 -0.27
N ASP A 111 6.82 -16.42 -0.03
CA ASP A 111 6.23 -15.83 1.18
C ASP A 111 6.84 -16.46 2.45
N ASN A 112 7.10 -15.61 3.45
CA ASN A 112 7.70 -15.96 4.75
C ASN A 112 9.17 -16.43 4.72
N SER A 113 9.88 -16.30 3.60
CA SER A 113 11.33 -16.50 3.58
C SER A 113 12.05 -15.53 4.55
N PRO A 114 13.03 -16.00 5.35
CA PRO A 114 13.83 -15.12 6.21
C PRO A 114 14.94 -14.39 5.42
N GLU A 115 15.20 -14.79 4.18
CA GLU A 115 16.31 -14.26 3.37
C GLU A 115 16.24 -12.73 3.16
N PRO A 116 15.08 -12.10 2.85
CA PRO A 116 14.98 -10.65 2.77
C PRO A 116 15.49 -9.92 4.01
N VAL A 117 15.21 -10.42 5.22
CA VAL A 117 15.66 -9.81 6.48
C VAL A 117 17.18 -9.87 6.59
N HIS A 118 17.77 -11.04 6.31
CA HIS A 118 19.21 -11.24 6.36
C HIS A 118 19.97 -10.39 5.33
N ILE A 119 19.43 -10.28 4.11
CA ILE A 119 20.03 -9.47 3.05
C ILE A 119 19.93 -7.99 3.38
N PHE A 120 18.77 -7.53 3.88
CA PHE A 120 18.60 -6.14 4.32
C PHE A 120 19.56 -5.78 5.45
N GLY A 121 19.78 -6.68 6.41
CA GLY A 121 20.82 -6.51 7.45
C GLY A 121 22.23 -6.41 6.88
N ASN A 122 22.57 -7.18 5.83
CA ASN A 122 23.85 -7.03 5.13
C ASN A 122 23.98 -5.68 4.43
N PHE A 123 22.91 -5.17 3.81
CA PHE A 123 22.90 -3.83 3.22
C PHE A 123 23.16 -2.75 4.26
N LEU A 124 22.51 -2.83 5.43
CA LEU A 124 22.76 -1.87 6.53
C LEU A 124 24.23 -1.88 6.97
N ARG A 125 24.83 -3.06 7.12
CA ARG A 125 26.26 -3.17 7.46
C ARG A 125 27.15 -2.50 6.41
N ILE A 126 26.88 -2.72 5.12
CA ILE A 126 27.61 -2.05 4.03
C ILE A 126 27.45 -0.53 4.14
N LEU A 127 26.26 -0.02 4.42
CA LEU A 127 26.05 1.42 4.62
C LEU A 127 26.83 1.97 5.82
N SER A 128 26.91 1.23 6.92
CA SER A 128 27.73 1.60 8.07
C SER A 128 29.23 1.62 7.76
N GLU A 129 29.72 0.69 6.93
CA GLU A 129 31.11 0.68 6.45
C GLU A 129 31.42 1.89 5.55
N LEU A 130 30.42 2.37 4.81
CA LEU A 130 30.53 3.53 3.94
C LEU A 130 30.39 4.87 4.68
N GLU A 131 29.74 4.89 5.85
CA GLU A 131 29.41 6.12 6.59
C GLU A 131 30.57 7.12 6.75
N PRO A 132 31.82 6.72 7.05
CA PRO A 132 32.95 7.64 7.15
C PRO A 132 33.30 8.40 5.85
N TYR A 133 32.81 7.94 4.71
CA TYR A 133 33.09 8.47 3.38
C TYR A 133 31.88 9.16 2.73
N LEU A 134 30.76 9.27 3.46
CA LEU A 134 29.56 9.94 2.98
C LEU A 134 29.54 11.40 3.47
N ASN A 135 29.00 12.29 2.64
CA ASN A 135 28.71 13.67 3.06
C ASN A 135 27.62 13.69 4.16
N ASP A 136 27.42 14.84 4.79
CA ASP A 136 26.50 15.02 5.94
C ASP A 136 25.03 14.62 5.69
N ASN A 137 24.63 14.36 4.43
CA ASN A 137 23.31 13.82 4.08
C ASN A 137 23.23 12.31 4.40
N LYS A 138 23.07 12.00 5.70
CA LYS A 138 22.97 10.63 6.20
C LYS A 138 21.58 10.06 5.95
N CYS A 139 21.44 9.32 4.85
CA CYS A 139 20.22 8.56 4.62
C CYS A 139 20.24 7.25 5.42
N LYS A 140 19.45 7.19 6.49
CA LYS A 140 19.35 6.03 7.37
C LYS A 140 18.16 5.16 6.97
N LEU A 141 18.44 3.93 6.56
CA LEU A 141 17.38 2.97 6.27
C LEU A 141 16.76 2.43 7.57
N ASP A 142 15.44 2.23 7.57
CA ASP A 142 14.71 1.74 8.73
C ASP A 142 14.66 0.20 8.74
N PHE A 143 15.38 -0.43 9.68
CA PHE A 143 15.33 -1.88 9.87
C PHE A 143 13.98 -2.39 10.38
N ASN A 144 13.16 -1.54 11.02
CA ASN A 144 11.89 -1.97 11.61
C ASN A 144 10.91 -2.47 10.55
N ILE A 145 11.03 -2.03 9.28
CA ILE A 145 10.19 -2.51 8.17
C ILE A 145 10.23 -4.03 8.00
N THR A 146 11.30 -4.67 8.45
CA THR A 146 11.48 -6.13 8.37
C THR A 146 10.57 -6.89 9.33
N MET A 147 10.09 -6.24 10.39
CA MET A 147 9.28 -6.83 11.45
C MET A 147 7.78 -6.51 11.32
N ILE A 148 7.42 -5.63 10.38
CA ILE A 148 6.04 -5.21 10.16
C ILE A 148 5.27 -6.33 9.44
N GLN A 149 4.22 -6.85 10.07
CA GLN A 149 3.31 -7.85 9.48
C GLN A 149 2.53 -7.26 8.30
N ASP A 150 1.78 -6.17 8.53
CA ASP A 150 0.95 -5.51 7.51
C ASP A 150 1.74 -4.46 6.70
N ARG A 151 2.98 -4.78 6.32
CA ARG A 151 3.93 -3.80 5.74
C ARG A 151 3.38 -3.06 4.54
N LYS A 152 2.63 -3.74 3.66
CA LYS A 152 2.05 -3.13 2.45
C LYS A 152 1.06 -2.03 2.81
N GLU A 153 0.20 -2.28 3.80
CA GLU A 153 -0.77 -1.31 4.28
C GLU A 153 -0.11 -0.15 5.04
N ILE A 154 0.88 -0.45 5.89
CA ILE A 154 1.63 0.61 6.62
C ILE A 154 2.36 1.51 5.63
N LYS A 155 2.98 0.93 4.60
CA LYS A 155 3.61 1.67 3.51
C LYS A 155 2.59 2.55 2.79
N GLU A 156 1.43 1.99 2.42
CA GLU A 156 0.37 2.71 1.74
C GLU A 156 -0.16 3.90 2.56
N LEU A 157 -0.30 3.73 3.88
CA LEU A 157 -0.66 4.81 4.79
C LEU A 157 0.44 5.87 4.85
N TYR A 158 1.70 5.47 4.99
CA TYR A 158 2.85 6.38 5.03
C TYR A 158 2.92 7.25 3.77
N GLU A 159 2.71 6.67 2.60
CA GLU A 159 2.69 7.38 1.31
C GLU A 159 1.57 8.40 1.25
N TYR A 160 0.36 8.02 1.70
CA TYR A 160 -0.75 8.95 1.82
C TYR A 160 -0.40 10.17 2.70
N CYS A 161 0.25 9.95 3.85
CA CYS A 161 0.67 11.04 4.74
C CYS A 161 1.63 12.01 4.03
N ILE A 162 2.61 11.48 3.30
CA ILE A 162 3.60 12.28 2.57
C ILE A 162 2.95 13.06 1.43
N ASP A 163 2.02 12.42 0.72
CA ASP A 163 1.43 12.98 -0.49
C ASP A 163 0.33 14.01 -0.19
N HIS A 164 -0.13 14.10 1.06
CA HIS A 164 -1.25 14.94 1.52
C HIS A 164 -1.23 16.37 0.99
N ASN A 165 -0.13 17.11 1.16
CA ASN A 165 -0.07 18.51 0.75
C ASN A 165 -0.15 18.66 -0.78
N THR A 166 0.51 17.76 -1.52
CA THR A 166 0.43 17.74 -2.98
C THR A 166 -0.97 17.37 -3.47
N ILE A 167 -1.70 16.53 -2.75
CA ILE A 167 -3.12 16.23 -3.02
C ILE A 167 -3.96 17.50 -2.92
N ILE A 168 -3.80 18.30 -1.86
CA ILE A 168 -4.51 19.59 -1.68
C ILE A 168 -4.17 20.59 -2.80
N GLU A 169 -2.90 20.72 -3.15
CA GLU A 169 -2.48 21.67 -4.20
C GLU A 169 -3.05 21.28 -5.55
N LYS A 170 -2.96 19.99 -5.90
CA LYS A 170 -3.43 19.49 -7.20
C LYS A 170 -4.95 19.44 -7.31
N SER A 171 -5.67 19.22 -6.22
CA SER A 171 -7.14 19.23 -6.23
C SER A 171 -7.70 20.59 -6.62
N LYS A 172 -6.98 21.68 -6.37
CA LYS A 172 -7.38 23.06 -6.72
C LYS A 172 -7.20 23.40 -8.20
N LEU A 173 -6.49 22.57 -8.97
CA LEU A 173 -6.16 22.87 -10.36
C LEU A 173 -7.37 22.77 -11.30
N SER A 174 -8.32 21.89 -11.02
CA SER A 174 -9.55 21.72 -11.80
C SER A 174 -10.59 20.93 -11.02
N ASN A 175 -11.86 21.03 -11.41
CA ASN A 175 -12.91 20.21 -10.80
C ASN A 175 -12.65 18.70 -11.00
N ASP A 176 -12.17 18.30 -12.19
CA ASP A 176 -11.83 16.90 -12.46
C ASP A 176 -10.70 16.39 -11.56
N ASN A 177 -9.68 17.20 -11.31
CA ASN A 177 -8.62 16.88 -10.35
C ASN A 177 -9.18 16.80 -8.93
N CYS A 178 -10.06 17.73 -8.54
CA CYS A 178 -10.73 17.66 -7.25
C CYS A 178 -11.47 16.33 -7.07
N LYS A 179 -12.31 15.91 -8.03
CA LYS A 179 -13.04 14.64 -7.97
C LYS A 179 -12.10 13.43 -7.93
N LYS A 180 -11.02 13.45 -8.72
CA LYS A 180 -9.96 12.42 -8.73
C LYS A 180 -9.36 12.26 -7.33
N TYR A 181 -8.91 13.36 -6.73
CA TYR A 181 -8.27 13.35 -5.43
C TYR A 181 -9.24 13.09 -4.28
N TYR A 182 -10.47 13.58 -4.35
CA TYR A 182 -11.53 13.23 -3.40
C TYR A 182 -11.73 11.72 -3.35
N THR A 183 -11.84 11.07 -4.52
CA THR A 183 -11.99 9.60 -4.60
C THR A 183 -10.76 8.88 -4.06
N TYR A 184 -9.55 9.38 -4.34
CA TYR A 184 -8.32 8.83 -3.80
C TYR A 184 -8.31 8.87 -2.27
N VAL A 185 -8.58 10.04 -1.66
CA VAL A 185 -8.59 10.24 -0.20
C VAL A 185 -9.67 9.40 0.47
N GLU A 186 -10.87 9.34 -0.12
CA GLU A 186 -11.95 8.49 0.39
C GLU A 186 -11.52 7.03 0.49
N ASN A 187 -10.86 6.50 -0.55
CA ASN A 187 -10.37 5.12 -0.55
C ASN A 187 -9.32 4.85 0.54
N LYS A 188 -8.58 5.88 1.00
CA LYS A 188 -7.61 5.78 2.09
C LYS A 188 -8.24 5.88 3.49
N SER A 189 -9.49 6.35 3.59
CA SER A 189 -10.14 6.61 4.89
C SER A 189 -10.20 5.37 5.77
N LYS A 190 -10.64 4.23 5.22
CA LYS A 190 -10.71 2.96 5.98
C LYS A 190 -9.35 2.48 6.48
N LEU A 191 -8.31 2.69 5.66
CA LEU A 191 -6.95 2.32 6.03
C LEU A 191 -6.45 3.19 7.19
N TYR A 192 -6.67 4.50 7.10
CA TYR A 192 -6.33 5.45 8.15
C TYR A 192 -7.06 5.12 9.46
N GLU A 193 -8.39 4.94 9.41
CA GLU A 193 -9.23 4.59 10.56
C GLU A 193 -8.76 3.29 11.25
N LYS A 194 -8.37 2.27 10.47
CA LYS A 194 -7.83 1.01 11.00
C LYS A 194 -6.61 1.25 11.89
N TYR A 195 -5.64 2.03 11.41
CA TYR A 195 -4.40 2.29 12.17
C TYR A 195 -4.59 3.31 13.28
N GLN A 196 -5.47 4.29 13.10
CA GLN A 196 -5.87 5.21 14.16
C GLN A 196 -6.47 4.43 15.34
N ALA A 197 -7.41 3.52 15.08
CA ALA A 197 -8.01 2.68 16.13
C ALA A 197 -6.97 1.81 16.85
N PHE A 198 -5.97 1.28 16.14
CA PHE A 198 -4.87 0.55 16.78
C PHE A 198 -4.03 1.45 17.69
N CYS A 199 -3.69 2.66 17.24
CA CYS A 199 -2.95 3.62 18.06
C CYS A 199 -3.73 4.08 19.28
N ASP A 200 -5.02 4.37 19.13
CA ASP A 200 -5.92 4.82 20.21
C ASP A 200 -6.16 3.72 21.26
N SER A 201 -6.10 2.45 20.86
CA SER A 201 -6.26 1.31 21.79
C SER A 201 -5.09 1.15 22.78
N GLY A 202 -3.99 1.88 22.59
CA GLY A 202 -2.77 1.77 23.40
C GLY A 202 -1.87 0.58 23.05
N ASP A 203 -2.24 -0.25 22.06
CA ASP A 203 -1.40 -1.33 21.54
C ASP A 203 -0.28 -0.76 20.65
N GLN A 204 0.80 -0.32 21.29
CA GLN A 204 1.98 0.24 20.60
C GLN A 204 2.60 -0.73 19.59
N SER A 205 2.36 -2.04 19.69
CA SER A 205 2.91 -3.02 18.74
C SER A 205 2.28 -2.93 17.35
N LYS A 206 1.06 -2.40 17.26
CA LYS A 206 0.30 -2.25 16.01
C LYS A 206 0.25 -0.81 15.48
N CYS A 207 0.63 0.16 16.31
CA CYS A 207 0.66 1.56 15.92
C CYS A 207 1.92 1.87 15.07
N PRO A 208 1.79 2.37 13.83
CA PRO A 208 2.93 2.76 13.02
C PRO A 208 3.72 3.88 13.71
N LYS A 209 5.06 3.80 13.70
CA LYS A 209 5.91 4.79 14.39
C LYS A 209 5.69 6.23 13.90
N PHE A 210 5.37 6.39 12.62
CA PHE A 210 5.10 7.69 12.00
C PHE A 210 3.64 8.16 12.22
N HIS A 211 2.78 7.38 12.87
CA HIS A 211 1.35 7.69 12.98
C HIS A 211 1.11 9.09 13.53
N LYS A 212 1.83 9.45 14.59
CA LYS A 212 1.72 10.78 15.22
C LYS A 212 2.04 11.92 14.25
N ASP A 213 3.01 11.72 13.37
CA ASP A 213 3.38 12.69 12.35
C ASP A 213 2.33 12.74 11.22
N CYS A 214 1.49 11.70 11.11
CA CYS A 214 0.41 11.60 10.14
C CYS A 214 -0.96 12.06 10.65
N GLU A 215 -1.13 12.24 11.96
CA GLU A 215 -2.39 12.72 12.56
C GLU A 215 -2.97 14.00 11.93
N PRO A 216 -2.14 15.00 11.54
CA PRO A 216 -2.64 16.20 10.87
C PRO A 216 -3.27 15.94 9.49
N TYR A 217 -3.04 14.76 8.90
CA TYR A 217 -3.45 14.39 7.55
C TYR A 217 -4.70 13.52 7.54
N ASN A 218 -5.57 13.67 8.54
CA ASN A 218 -6.81 12.92 8.66
C ASN A 218 -7.66 13.01 7.36
N PRO A 219 -8.03 11.87 6.72
CA PRO A 219 -8.78 11.85 5.47
C PRO A 219 -10.15 12.53 5.56
N THR A 220 -10.87 12.41 6.68
CA THR A 220 -12.17 13.07 6.89
C THR A 220 -12.01 14.58 6.86
N LEU A 221 -11.02 15.11 7.57
CA LEU A 221 -10.73 16.55 7.57
C LEU A 221 -10.32 17.04 6.18
N LEU A 222 -9.51 16.26 5.45
CA LEU A 222 -9.11 16.59 4.10
C LEU A 222 -10.31 16.60 3.13
N LEU A 223 -11.16 15.58 3.16
CA LEU A 223 -12.38 15.51 2.34
C LEU A 223 -13.31 16.69 2.59
N ASP A 224 -13.38 17.18 3.83
CA ASP A 224 -14.16 18.35 4.22
C ASP A 224 -13.62 19.67 3.66
N GLN A 225 -12.31 19.73 3.36
CA GLN A 225 -11.65 20.90 2.80
C GLN A 225 -11.70 20.97 1.26
N LEU A 226 -12.01 19.86 0.58
CA LEU A 226 -12.03 19.83 -0.88
C LEU A 226 -13.28 20.54 -1.44
N GLU A 227 -13.07 21.52 -2.33
CA GLU A 227 -14.14 22.37 -2.90
C GLU A 227 -15.27 21.58 -3.59
N CYS A 228 -14.95 20.42 -4.19
CA CYS A 228 -15.92 19.56 -4.86
C CYS A 228 -16.71 18.64 -3.92
N LYS A 229 -16.58 18.76 -2.59
CA LYS A 229 -17.26 17.90 -1.61
C LYS A 229 -18.76 17.78 -1.88
N ASP A 230 -19.46 18.90 -2.01
CA ASP A 230 -20.92 18.90 -2.16
C ASP A 230 -21.38 18.22 -3.45
N GLU A 231 -20.61 18.38 -4.53
CA GLU A 231 -20.85 17.71 -5.80
C GLU A 231 -20.66 16.20 -5.65
N MET A 232 -19.56 15.76 -5.04
CA MET A 232 -19.24 14.35 -4.80
C MET A 232 -20.29 13.66 -3.93
N VAL A 233 -20.78 14.34 -2.88
CA VAL A 233 -21.85 13.82 -2.01
C VAL A 233 -23.16 13.66 -2.79
N LYS A 234 -23.56 14.67 -3.57
CA LYS A 234 -24.78 14.61 -4.40
C LYS A 234 -24.70 13.49 -5.43
N GLU A 235 -23.58 13.36 -6.14
CA GLU A 235 -23.38 12.29 -7.14
C GLU A 235 -23.54 10.89 -6.53
N LYS A 236 -23.03 10.67 -5.32
CA LYS A 236 -23.17 9.39 -4.62
C LYS A 236 -24.61 9.09 -4.20
N GLN A 237 -25.32 10.09 -3.68
CA GLN A 237 -26.73 9.93 -3.31
C GLN A 237 -27.57 9.56 -4.55
N LEU A 238 -27.33 10.21 -5.69
CA LEU A 238 -27.99 9.90 -6.96
C LEU A 238 -27.67 8.48 -7.46
N LYS A 239 -26.40 8.04 -7.37
CA LYS A 239 -26.00 6.67 -7.73
C LYS A 239 -26.61 5.62 -6.80
N GLY A 240 -26.71 5.92 -5.51
CA GLY A 240 -27.35 5.06 -4.50
C GLY A 240 -28.85 4.89 -4.76
N ALA A 241 -29.56 5.99 -5.04
CA ALA A 241 -30.99 5.98 -5.36
C ALA A 241 -31.29 5.17 -6.64
N ARG A 242 -30.45 5.31 -7.68
CA ARG A 242 -30.61 4.55 -8.93
C ARG A 242 -30.28 3.05 -8.77
N GLY A 243 -29.48 2.68 -7.77
CA GLY A 243 -29.23 1.29 -7.40
C GLY A 243 -30.40 0.63 -6.68
N THR A 244 -31.20 1.41 -5.95
CA THR A 244 -32.43 0.94 -5.29
C THR A 244 -33.64 0.83 -6.24
N ASP A 245 -33.66 1.56 -7.35
CA ASP A 245 -34.77 1.52 -8.33
C ASP A 245 -34.78 0.22 -9.19
N LEU A 246 -33.73 -0.60 -9.15
CA LEU A 246 -33.68 -1.93 -9.77
C LEU A 246 -34.22 -3.05 -8.87
N ALA A 247 -34.52 -2.76 -7.60
CA ALA A 247 -35.28 -3.63 -6.71
C ALA A 247 -36.72 -3.07 -6.61
N GLY A 248 -37.50 -3.30 -7.67
CA GLY A 248 -38.84 -2.73 -7.79
C GLY A 248 -39.76 -3.08 -6.62
N THR A 249 -40.43 -2.07 -6.09
CA THR A 249 -41.88 -2.11 -5.81
C THR A 249 -42.42 -0.69 -5.91
N THR A 250 -43.35 -0.52 -6.84
CA THR A 250 -44.13 0.68 -7.10
C THR A 250 -44.97 1.07 -5.88
N SER A 251 -44.84 2.31 -5.41
CA SER A 251 -45.96 3.04 -4.80
C SER A 251 -45.77 4.55 -4.93
N ASN A 252 -46.75 5.19 -5.57
CA ASN A 252 -46.83 6.63 -5.80
C ASN A 252 -47.14 7.41 -4.52
N SER A 253 -46.45 8.53 -4.29
CA SER A 253 -47.03 9.73 -3.67
C SER A 253 -46.13 10.96 -3.87
N PHE A 254 -46.74 12.05 -4.39
CA PHE A 254 -46.18 13.39 -4.64
C PHE A 254 -45.93 14.20 -3.33
N PRO A 255 -45.23 15.35 -3.39
CA PRO A 255 -44.26 15.77 -2.38
C PRO A 255 -44.78 16.78 -1.36
N SER A 256 -44.10 16.87 -0.22
CA SER A 256 -44.14 18.05 0.65
C SER A 256 -42.73 18.49 1.03
N ASN A 257 -42.37 19.71 0.61
CA ASN A 257 -41.23 20.45 1.12
C ASN A 257 -41.39 20.68 2.63
N GLN A 258 -40.38 20.28 3.41
CA GLN A 258 -39.98 20.98 4.64
C GLN A 258 -38.51 20.66 4.92
N SER A 259 -37.70 21.71 4.88
CA SER A 259 -36.31 21.72 5.27
C SER A 259 -36.20 21.57 6.80
N VAL A 260 -35.66 20.46 7.29
CA VAL A 260 -35.09 20.35 8.63
C VAL A 260 -33.87 19.43 8.54
N SER A 261 -32.70 19.93 8.93
CA SER A 261 -31.51 19.11 9.13
C SER A 261 -31.68 18.28 10.39
N ILE A 262 -31.74 16.96 10.24
CA ILE A 262 -31.59 16.01 11.34
C ILE A 262 -30.42 15.10 11.00
N PHE A 263 -29.27 15.45 11.57
CA PHE A 263 -28.14 14.55 11.75
C PHE A 263 -28.59 13.42 12.70
N GLY A 264 -28.27 12.17 12.34
CA GLY A 264 -28.29 11.04 13.27
C GLY A 264 -29.43 10.05 13.07
N ASN A 265 -29.16 9.01 12.27
CA ASN A 265 -29.34 7.59 12.62
C ASN A 265 -29.06 6.73 11.39
N VAL A 266 -27.80 6.33 11.22
CA VAL A 266 -27.47 5.23 10.30
C VAL A 266 -27.95 3.94 10.95
N PHE A 267 -28.91 3.31 10.28
CA PHE A 267 -29.41 1.98 10.55
C PHE A 267 -28.26 0.96 10.72
N LEU A 268 -28.24 0.29 11.87
CA LEU A 268 -27.58 -1.00 12.05
C LEU A 268 -28.35 -2.05 11.23
N GLY A 269 -28.04 -2.13 9.94
CA GLY A 269 -28.37 -3.28 9.12
C GLY A 269 -27.51 -4.47 9.54
N VAL A 270 -28.01 -5.25 10.50
CA VAL A 270 -27.43 -6.55 10.86
C VAL A 270 -27.60 -7.48 9.67
N VAL A 271 -26.52 -7.69 8.91
CA VAL A 271 -26.40 -8.82 7.99
C VAL A 271 -25.87 -9.99 8.80
N VAL A 272 -26.75 -10.83 9.34
CA VAL A 272 -26.38 -12.19 9.76
C VAL A 272 -26.23 -13.02 8.50
N THR A 273 -25.04 -13.04 7.91
CA THR A 273 -24.63 -14.16 7.05
C THR A 273 -23.91 -15.18 7.93
N SER A 274 -24.45 -16.39 7.90
CA SER A 274 -24.08 -17.53 8.72
C SER A 274 -22.58 -17.84 8.71
N MET A 275 -21.95 -17.82 9.88
CA MET A 275 -20.68 -18.50 10.11
C MET A 275 -20.93 -20.00 10.25
N THR A 276 -20.70 -20.78 9.20
CA THR A 276 -20.61 -22.25 9.30
C THR A 276 -19.42 -22.89 8.58
N SER A 277 -18.47 -22.12 8.03
CA SER A 277 -17.29 -22.72 7.35
C SER A 277 -16.04 -22.90 8.23
N GLY A 278 -16.03 -22.42 9.48
CA GLY A 278 -14.86 -22.52 10.37
C GLY A 278 -14.71 -23.81 11.19
N VAL A 279 -15.78 -24.62 11.30
CA VAL A 279 -15.77 -25.83 12.15
C VAL A 279 -15.34 -27.08 11.37
N LEU A 280 -15.54 -27.13 10.06
CA LEU A 280 -15.18 -28.31 9.26
C LEU A 280 -13.66 -28.48 9.07
N TYR A 281 -12.89 -27.39 8.98
CA TYR A 281 -11.44 -27.49 8.77
C TYR A 281 -10.69 -28.05 9.99
N LYS A 282 -11.20 -27.80 11.20
CA LYS A 282 -10.60 -28.26 12.46
C LYS A 282 -10.96 -29.71 12.80
N VAL A 283 -12.08 -30.22 12.28
CA VAL A 283 -12.46 -31.64 12.42
C VAL A 283 -11.68 -32.52 11.44
N TYR A 284 -11.45 -32.04 10.21
CA TYR A 284 -10.72 -32.81 9.19
C TYR A 284 -9.23 -33.00 9.52
N THR A 285 -8.59 -31.98 10.12
CA THR A 285 -7.18 -32.04 10.53
C THR A 285 -6.93 -32.93 11.75
N ASN A 286 -7.93 -33.10 12.62
CA ASN A 286 -7.83 -34.03 13.75
C ASN A 286 -8.11 -35.48 13.36
N LEU A 287 -8.97 -35.75 12.37
CA LEU A 287 -9.20 -37.12 11.88
C LEU A 287 -7.99 -37.69 11.11
N ILE A 288 -7.22 -36.86 10.40
CA ILE A 288 -6.00 -37.30 9.70
C ILE A 288 -4.87 -37.67 10.67
N LYS A 289 -4.85 -37.13 11.89
CA LYS A 289 -3.85 -37.47 12.91
C LYS A 289 -4.14 -38.74 13.70
N ILE A 290 -5.35 -39.31 13.61
CA ILE A 290 -5.73 -40.52 14.35
C ILE A 290 -5.50 -41.80 13.52
N ASN A 291 -5.35 -41.68 12.18
CA ASN A 291 -5.15 -42.82 11.27
C ASN A 291 -3.74 -42.86 10.64
N LYS A 292 -2.70 -42.50 11.38
CA LYS A 292 -1.31 -42.71 10.96
C LYS A 292 -0.45 -43.24 12.10
#